data_AF-A0A7Z2ZUB1-F1
#
_entry.id   AF-A0A7Z2ZUB1-F1
#
_cell.length_a   1.000
_cell.length_b   1.000
_cell.length_c   1.000
_cell.angle_alpha   90.00
_cell.angle_beta   90.00
_cell.angle_gamma   90.00
#
_symmetry.space_group_name_H-M   'P 1'
#
loop_
_entity.id
_entity.type
_entity.pdbx_description
1 polymer ?
#
loop_
_entity_poly.entity_id
_entity_poly.type
_entity_poly.pdbx_seq_one_letter_code
_entity_poly.pdbx_strand_id
1 'polypeptide(L)'
;MKHMHSRRLLGVLLTCALVACSGRKDIAPVPSAADVASVPASATPGPPAAPATGIAGAATGAVARKTVLDCDDRSIIVEATCSPLNGPRMLACTAQSLTVSSHPGGEVKSVHRFMPQPGADGDPPLVEEKVGTLSCLRTEANERYIVASMYNGGNCEQCEWHEAYDWTGRLVASDRDRSKTNAVLGELLTDSSRHGSSVIAKKELVGFYSATP
;
A
#
# COMPACT_ATOMS: atom_id res chain seq x y z
N MET A 1 -6.06 2.40 69.55
CA MET A 1 -7.51 2.11 69.65
C MET A 1 -8.25 2.91 68.59
N LYS A 2 -9.29 2.31 67.99
CA LYS A 2 -10.31 2.85 67.04
C LYS A 2 -10.08 2.66 65.52
N HIS A 3 -10.58 1.48 65.11
CA HIS A 3 -11.46 1.16 63.98
C HIS A 3 -11.03 1.28 62.51
N MET A 4 -10.81 0.08 61.96
CA MET A 4 -11.01 -0.38 60.59
C MET A 4 -12.34 0.09 59.99
N HIS A 5 -12.36 0.42 58.70
CA HIS A 5 -13.52 0.20 57.82
C HIS A 5 -13.08 -0.48 56.52
N SER A 6 -13.23 -1.79 56.55
CA SER A 6 -13.34 -2.71 55.41
C SER A 6 -14.65 -2.46 54.68
N ARG A 7 -14.61 -2.26 53.37
CA ARG A 7 -15.74 -2.62 52.49
C ARG A 7 -15.25 -3.27 51.21
N ARG A 8 -15.55 -4.57 51.15
CA ARG A 8 -15.57 -5.45 49.98
C ARG A 8 -16.84 -5.15 49.16
N LEU A 9 -16.72 -5.26 47.83
CA LEU A 9 -17.78 -5.59 46.86
C LEU A 9 -17.01 -6.31 45.73
N LEU A 10 -17.02 -7.64 45.62
CA LEU A 10 -18.07 -8.46 44.95
C LEU A 10 -18.73 -7.66 43.81
N GLY A 11 -18.58 -7.99 42.53
CA GLY A 11 -18.43 -9.30 41.92
C GLY A 11 -19.51 -9.38 40.85
N VAL A 12 -19.13 -9.28 39.57
CA VAL A 12 -20.01 -9.62 38.45
C VAL A 12 -19.17 -10.39 37.44
N LEU A 13 -19.22 -11.72 37.60
CA LEU A 13 -18.91 -12.70 36.56
C LEU A 13 -20.04 -12.64 35.52
N LEU A 14 -19.70 -12.27 34.28
CA LEU A 14 -20.58 -12.51 33.14
C LEU A 14 -19.86 -13.44 32.17
N THR A 15 -20.05 -14.74 32.41
CA THR A 15 -19.77 -15.83 31.47
C THR A 15 -20.89 -15.89 30.43
N CYS A 16 -20.60 -15.52 29.18
CA CYS A 16 -21.43 -15.90 28.04
C CYS A 16 -20.72 -16.96 27.21
N ALA A 17 -21.22 -18.18 27.40
CA ALA A 17 -21.21 -19.36 26.56
C ALA A 17 -20.65 -19.27 25.14
N LEU A 18 -19.73 -20.21 24.89
CA LEU A 18 -19.49 -20.92 23.64
C LEU A 18 -20.78 -21.17 22.84
N VAL A 19 -20.81 -20.71 21.59
CA VAL A 19 -21.65 -21.30 20.54
C VAL A 19 -20.74 -21.79 19.44
N ALA A 20 -20.59 -23.12 19.41
CA ALA A 20 -19.99 -23.87 18.32
C ALA A 20 -20.97 -23.91 17.14
N CYS A 21 -20.58 -23.35 16.00
CA CYS A 21 -21.22 -23.63 14.72
C CYS A 21 -20.25 -24.43 13.85
N SER A 22 -20.33 -25.75 14.01
CA SER A 22 -19.83 -26.74 13.05
C SER A 22 -20.73 -26.70 11.80
N GLY A 23 -20.25 -26.09 10.73
CA GLY A 23 -20.89 -26.09 9.41
C GLY A 23 -19.97 -26.71 8.37
N ARG A 24 -19.80 -28.04 8.44
CA ARG A 24 -19.09 -28.84 7.44
C ARG A 24 -19.95 -28.85 6.16
N LYS A 25 -19.54 -28.08 5.15
CA LYS A 25 -20.09 -28.17 3.78
C LYS A 25 -19.18 -29.07 2.96
N ASP A 26 -19.78 -30.14 2.46
CA ASP A 26 -19.19 -31.09 1.54
C ASP A 26 -18.66 -30.38 0.30
N ILE A 27 -17.36 -30.49 0.06
CA ILE A 27 -16.72 -30.11 -1.19
C ILE A 27 -16.71 -31.36 -2.08
N ALA A 28 -17.36 -31.23 -3.23
CA ALA A 28 -17.46 -32.25 -4.27
C ALA A 28 -16.07 -32.68 -4.80
N PRO A 29 -15.95 -33.91 -5.36
CA PRO A 29 -14.70 -34.41 -5.91
C PRO A 29 -14.21 -33.57 -7.11
N VAL A 30 -12.93 -33.22 -7.07
CA VAL A 30 -12.20 -32.55 -8.15
C VAL A 30 -12.05 -33.55 -9.32
N PRO A 31 -12.46 -33.20 -10.56
CA PRO A 31 -12.18 -34.02 -11.73
C PRO A 31 -10.69 -33.99 -12.08
N SER A 32 -10.19 -35.18 -12.41
CA SER A 32 -8.80 -35.49 -12.76
C SER A 32 -8.33 -34.72 -13.99
N ALA A 33 -7.15 -34.10 -13.91
CA ALA A 33 -6.47 -33.48 -15.03
C ALA A 33 -5.81 -34.56 -15.90
N ALA A 34 -6.56 -35.09 -16.85
CA ALA A 34 -6.05 -35.83 -18.00
C ALA A 34 -6.87 -35.36 -19.21
N ASP A 35 -6.32 -34.39 -19.95
CA ASP A 35 -6.54 -34.11 -21.37
C ASP A 35 -6.12 -32.67 -21.66
N VAL A 36 -4.81 -32.45 -21.86
CA VAL A 36 -4.35 -31.32 -22.66
C VAL A 36 -3.67 -31.91 -23.88
N ALA A 37 -4.45 -31.99 -24.94
CA ALA A 37 -4.01 -32.33 -26.28
C ALA A 37 -3.02 -31.28 -26.79
N SER A 38 -1.98 -31.80 -27.43
CA SER A 38 -0.93 -31.10 -28.16
C SER A 38 -1.50 -30.14 -29.20
N VAL A 39 -1.08 -28.86 -29.16
CA VAL A 39 -1.27 -27.91 -30.26
C VAL A 39 0.01 -27.89 -31.11
N PRO A 40 -0.08 -28.05 -32.44
CA PRO A 40 1.08 -28.03 -33.30
C PRO A 40 1.67 -26.63 -33.46
N ALA A 41 3.00 -26.57 -33.36
CA ALA A 41 3.82 -25.43 -33.73
C ALA A 41 3.77 -25.21 -35.25
N SER A 42 3.33 -24.03 -35.69
CA SER A 42 3.71 -23.40 -36.97
C SER A 42 3.04 -22.04 -37.09
N ALA A 43 3.76 -20.97 -36.70
CA ALA A 43 3.46 -19.62 -37.16
C ALA A 43 4.80 -18.93 -37.47
N THR A 44 5.02 -18.71 -38.76
CA THR A 44 6.17 -18.06 -39.36
C THR A 44 6.27 -16.60 -38.90
N PRO A 45 7.47 -16.07 -38.54
CA PRO A 45 7.64 -14.64 -38.27
C PRO A 45 7.53 -13.85 -39.57
N GLY A 46 6.54 -12.95 -39.64
CA GLY A 46 6.50 -11.91 -40.67
C GLY A 46 7.59 -10.86 -40.43
N PRO A 47 8.07 -10.16 -41.48
CA PRO A 47 9.11 -9.15 -41.36
C PRO A 47 8.65 -7.99 -40.44
N PRO A 48 9.57 -7.36 -39.68
CA PRO A 48 9.23 -6.24 -38.83
C PRO A 48 8.72 -5.07 -39.67
N ALA A 49 7.47 -4.66 -39.42
CA ALA A 49 6.93 -3.40 -39.91
C ALA A 49 7.83 -2.26 -39.40
N ALA A 50 8.13 -1.32 -40.30
CA ALA A 50 8.94 -0.14 -40.02
C ALA A 50 8.41 0.63 -38.79
N PRO A 51 9.29 1.23 -37.98
CA PRO A 51 8.86 1.99 -36.81
C PRO A 51 7.98 3.16 -37.26
N ALA A 52 6.71 3.10 -36.86
CA ALA A 52 5.84 4.26 -36.89
C ALA A 52 6.52 5.36 -36.08
N THR A 53 6.90 6.43 -36.76
CA THR A 53 7.46 7.65 -36.17
C THR A 53 6.31 8.37 -35.48
N GLY A 54 5.95 7.87 -34.29
CA GLY A 54 5.03 8.54 -33.40
C GLY A 54 5.64 9.86 -32.98
N ILE A 55 4.90 10.94 -33.23
CA ILE A 55 5.26 12.30 -32.82
C ILE A 55 5.39 12.28 -31.30
N ALA A 56 6.62 12.31 -30.81
CA ALA A 56 6.95 12.62 -29.43
C ALA A 56 6.51 14.07 -29.18
N GLY A 57 5.25 14.25 -28.75
CA GLY A 57 4.85 15.41 -27.99
C GLY A 57 5.66 15.38 -26.70
N ALA A 58 6.83 16.01 -26.72
CA ALA A 58 7.67 16.17 -25.56
C ALA A 58 6.83 16.84 -24.46
N ALA A 59 6.44 16.07 -23.44
CA ALA A 59 5.93 16.59 -22.19
C ALA A 59 7.04 17.44 -21.56
N THR A 60 7.09 18.70 -21.97
CA THR A 60 8.02 19.70 -21.48
C THR A 60 7.67 19.93 -20.02
N GLY A 61 8.47 19.38 -19.11
CA GLY A 61 8.35 19.63 -17.68
C GLY A 61 8.03 18.42 -16.78
N ALA A 62 8.33 17.19 -17.19
CA ALA A 62 8.35 16.07 -16.22
C ALA A 62 9.46 16.30 -15.17
N VAL A 63 9.09 16.20 -13.89
CA VAL A 63 9.97 16.38 -12.74
C VAL A 63 10.10 15.05 -12.00
N ALA A 64 11.33 14.59 -11.81
CA ALA A 64 11.62 13.48 -10.93
C ALA A 64 11.60 13.95 -9.47
N ARG A 65 10.87 13.24 -8.62
CA ARG A 65 10.75 13.48 -7.18
C ARG A 65 11.27 12.26 -6.43
N LYS A 66 12.00 12.50 -5.36
CA LYS A 66 12.51 11.46 -4.46
C LYS A 66 12.42 11.92 -3.03
N THR A 67 11.97 11.03 -2.17
CA THR A 67 11.93 11.24 -0.73
C THR A 67 12.32 9.96 -0.02
N VAL A 68 13.01 10.11 1.11
CA VAL A 68 13.44 9.01 1.96
C VAL A 68 12.82 9.21 3.34
N LEU A 69 12.30 8.12 3.91
CA LEU A 69 11.96 7.99 5.31
C LEU A 69 12.93 6.98 5.92
N ASP A 70 13.81 7.46 6.79
CA ASP A 70 14.72 6.62 7.54
C ASP A 70 14.02 6.08 8.78
N CYS A 71 14.01 4.76 8.89
CA CYS A 71 13.51 4.01 10.04
C CYS A 71 14.70 3.41 10.78
N ASP A 72 14.48 2.43 11.67
CA ASP A 72 15.56 1.84 12.49
C ASP A 72 16.73 1.29 11.64
N ASP A 73 16.49 0.17 10.96
CA ASP A 73 17.45 -0.55 10.14
C ASP A 73 16.95 -0.66 8.69
N ARG A 74 16.12 0.29 8.26
CA ARG A 74 15.53 0.34 6.91
C ARG A 74 15.38 1.78 6.46
N SER A 75 15.42 1.97 5.14
CA SER A 75 14.97 3.21 4.50
C SER A 75 13.84 2.91 3.53
N ILE A 76 12.78 3.71 3.62
CA ILE A 76 11.64 3.66 2.72
C ILE A 76 11.75 4.81 1.75
N ILE A 77 11.89 4.49 0.47
CA ILE A 77 12.14 5.46 -0.60
C ILE A 77 10.89 5.54 -1.46
N VAL A 78 10.36 6.75 -1.64
CA VAL A 78 9.34 7.02 -2.66
C VAL A 78 9.97 7.82 -3.78
N GLU A 79 9.86 7.28 -4.98
CA GLU A 79 10.30 7.90 -6.23
C GLU A 79 9.10 8.06 -7.13
N ALA A 80 9.00 9.21 -7.80
CA ALA A 80 7.92 9.47 -8.75
C ALA A 80 8.42 10.37 -9.89
N THR A 81 7.82 10.20 -11.06
CA THR A 81 8.02 11.09 -12.21
C THR A 81 6.68 11.74 -12.53
N CYS A 82 6.60 13.06 -12.39
CA CYS A 82 5.33 13.78 -12.46
C CYS A 82 5.41 15.04 -13.32
N SER A 83 4.31 15.40 -13.99
CA SER A 83 4.21 16.55 -14.89
C SER A 83 2.95 17.39 -14.61
N PRO A 84 2.94 18.68 -14.97
CA PRO A 84 1.79 19.57 -14.78
C PRO A 84 0.74 19.36 -15.90
N LEU A 85 0.10 18.19 -15.94
CA LEU A 85 -0.90 17.87 -16.98
C LEU A 85 -2.27 18.55 -16.74
N ASN A 86 -2.61 18.84 -15.48
CA ASN A 86 -3.94 19.35 -15.10
C ASN A 86 -3.90 20.72 -14.40
N GLY A 87 -2.89 21.54 -14.74
CA GLY A 87 -2.71 22.89 -14.18
C GLY A 87 -1.55 23.01 -13.18
N PRO A 88 -1.32 24.22 -12.64
CA PRO A 88 -0.05 24.57 -12.01
C PRO A 88 0.08 24.16 -10.54
N ARG A 89 -0.92 23.49 -9.95
CA ARG A 89 -0.94 23.22 -8.49
C ARG A 89 -0.53 21.81 -8.12
N MET A 90 -1.09 20.81 -8.80
CA MET A 90 -0.84 19.39 -8.52
C MET A 90 -0.22 18.73 -9.74
N LEU A 91 0.83 17.95 -9.50
CA LEU A 91 1.47 17.15 -10.54
C LEU A 91 0.71 15.83 -10.71
N ALA A 92 0.54 15.42 -11.95
CA ALA A 92 0.09 14.08 -12.34
C ALA A 92 1.33 13.21 -12.57
N CYS A 93 1.36 12.01 -12.00
CA CYS A 93 2.54 11.14 -12.08
C CYS A 93 2.34 10.06 -13.13
N THR A 94 3.34 9.85 -13.99
CA THR A 94 3.35 8.76 -14.97
C THR A 94 4.09 7.53 -14.44
N ALA A 95 4.84 7.69 -13.34
CA ALA A 95 5.48 6.61 -12.62
C ALA A 95 5.57 6.93 -11.13
N GLN A 96 5.43 5.90 -10.28
CA GLN A 96 5.67 5.96 -8.85
C GLN A 96 6.17 4.59 -8.37
N SER A 97 7.05 4.60 -7.38
CA SER A 97 7.46 3.39 -6.67
C SER A 97 7.72 3.64 -5.19
N LEU A 98 7.45 2.61 -4.38
CA LEU A 98 7.85 2.50 -2.99
C LEU A 98 8.90 1.40 -2.88
N THR A 99 10.09 1.77 -2.44
CA THR A 99 11.24 0.86 -2.30
C THR A 99 11.61 0.72 -0.84
N VAL A 100 11.85 -0.51 -0.39
CA VAL A 100 12.39 -0.80 0.94
C VAL A 100 13.84 -1.23 0.80
N SER A 101 14.76 -0.55 1.46
CA SER A 101 16.19 -0.91 1.49
C SER A 101 16.71 -1.08 2.91
N SER A 102 17.85 -1.75 3.07
CA SER A 102 18.52 -1.97 4.36
C SER A 102 18.94 -0.67 5.07
N HIS A 103 19.25 0.36 4.29
CA HIS A 103 19.62 1.71 4.73
C HIS A 103 19.64 2.62 3.49
N PRO A 104 19.91 3.93 3.58
CA PRO A 104 20.05 4.79 2.41
C PRO A 104 21.18 4.28 1.52
N GLY A 105 20.88 3.94 0.27
CA GLY A 105 21.85 3.37 -0.68
C GLY A 105 22.26 1.90 -0.41
N GLY A 106 21.61 1.24 0.55
CA GLY A 106 21.84 -0.18 0.86
C GLY A 106 21.14 -1.13 -0.10
N GLU A 107 21.27 -2.43 0.18
CA GLU A 107 20.58 -3.49 -0.57
C GLU A 107 19.06 -3.27 -0.60
N VAL A 108 18.48 -3.37 -1.80
CA VAL A 108 17.03 -3.28 -2.01
C VAL A 108 16.38 -4.60 -1.61
N LYS A 109 15.45 -4.54 -0.65
CA LYS A 109 14.68 -5.68 -0.17
C LYS A 109 13.43 -5.91 -1.01
N SER A 110 12.78 -4.82 -1.43
CA SER A 110 11.60 -4.88 -2.29
C SER A 110 11.37 -3.57 -3.02
N VAL A 111 10.64 -3.66 -4.14
CA VAL A 111 10.16 -2.50 -4.91
C VAL A 111 8.72 -2.75 -5.28
N HIS A 112 7.82 -1.93 -4.74
CA HIS A 112 6.44 -1.85 -5.19
C HIS A 112 6.32 -0.76 -6.25
N ARG A 113 5.88 -1.13 -7.46
CA ARG A 113 5.64 -0.20 -8.57
C ARG A 113 4.15 -0.02 -8.75
N PHE A 114 3.70 1.23 -8.70
CA PHE A 114 2.30 1.55 -8.94
C PHE A 114 2.04 1.53 -10.44
N MET A 115 0.96 0.86 -10.85
CA MET A 115 0.64 0.67 -12.27
C MET A 115 -0.12 1.88 -12.82
N PRO A 116 0.40 2.55 -13.86
CA PRO A 116 -0.34 3.60 -14.53
C PRO A 116 -1.62 3.06 -15.16
N GLN A 117 -2.72 3.79 -15.01
CA GLN A 117 -3.95 3.53 -15.74
C GLN A 117 -3.92 4.28 -17.09
N PRO A 118 -4.56 3.74 -18.14
CA PRO A 118 -4.71 4.45 -19.40
C PRO A 118 -5.33 5.84 -19.17
N GLY A 119 -4.74 6.86 -19.78
CA GLY A 119 -5.33 8.21 -19.81
C GLY A 119 -6.55 8.26 -20.72
N ALA A 120 -7.29 9.38 -20.65
CA ALA A 120 -8.30 9.70 -21.66
C ALA A 120 -7.63 9.90 -23.04
N ASP A 121 -8.42 9.95 -24.12
CA ASP A 121 -7.92 10.04 -25.49
C ASP A 121 -6.90 11.19 -25.66
N GLY A 122 -5.62 10.81 -25.81
CA GLY A 122 -4.50 11.74 -25.99
C GLY A 122 -3.68 12.04 -24.73
N ASP A 123 -4.15 11.68 -23.54
CA ASP A 123 -3.43 11.83 -22.29
C ASP A 123 -2.45 10.67 -22.05
N PRO A 124 -1.27 10.92 -21.45
CA PRO A 124 -0.37 9.84 -21.07
C PRO A 124 -0.99 8.98 -19.96
N PRO A 125 -0.60 7.69 -19.85
CA PRO A 125 -1.00 6.87 -18.71
C PRO A 125 -0.54 7.47 -17.38
N LEU A 126 -1.43 7.48 -16.39
CA LEU A 126 -1.19 8.12 -15.09
C LEU A 126 -1.31 7.11 -13.96
N VAL A 127 -0.40 7.24 -12.99
CA VAL A 127 -0.57 6.61 -11.68
C VAL A 127 -1.62 7.42 -10.91
N GLU A 128 -2.80 6.83 -10.73
CA GLU A 128 -3.88 7.43 -9.95
C GLU A 128 -3.54 7.46 -8.45
N GLU A 129 -2.81 6.45 -7.98
CA GLU A 129 -2.57 6.16 -6.57
C GLU A 129 -1.33 6.91 -6.06
N LYS A 130 -1.51 7.79 -5.08
CA LYS A 130 -0.44 8.59 -4.48
C LYS A 130 -0.21 8.18 -3.04
N VAL A 131 1.06 8.16 -2.63
CA VAL A 131 1.42 7.92 -1.23
C VAL A 131 1.27 9.24 -0.48
N GLY A 132 0.29 9.36 0.41
CA GLY A 132 0.02 10.57 1.20
C GLY A 132 0.88 10.67 2.44
N THR A 133 0.97 9.59 3.22
CA THR A 133 1.80 9.53 4.42
C THR A 133 2.50 8.19 4.49
N LEU A 134 3.77 8.17 4.87
CA LEU A 134 4.51 6.97 5.23
C LEU A 134 4.82 6.95 6.71
N SER A 135 4.60 5.80 7.35
CA SER A 135 4.97 5.57 8.74
C SER A 135 5.67 4.23 8.90
N CYS A 136 6.71 4.19 9.71
CA CYS A 136 7.30 2.97 10.23
C CYS A 136 6.78 2.76 11.66
N LEU A 137 6.18 1.60 11.90
CA LEU A 137 5.54 1.27 13.16
C LEU A 137 6.21 0.06 13.82
N ARG A 138 6.09 0.00 15.13
CA ARG A 138 6.44 -1.14 15.98
C ARG A 138 5.26 -1.46 16.88
N THR A 139 4.76 -2.70 16.81
CA THR A 139 3.66 -3.17 17.65
C THR A 139 4.14 -3.44 19.08
N GLU A 140 3.20 -3.67 20.01
CA GLU A 140 3.52 -4.10 21.38
C GLU A 140 4.27 -5.45 21.39
N ALA A 141 4.01 -6.31 20.40
CA ALA A 141 4.74 -7.55 20.17
C ALA A 141 6.15 -7.36 19.55
N ASN A 142 6.59 -6.10 19.37
CA ASN A 142 7.86 -5.71 18.77
C ASN A 142 8.02 -6.12 17.29
N GLU A 143 6.90 -6.39 16.61
CA GLU A 143 6.86 -6.56 15.16
C GLU A 143 6.89 -5.21 14.47
N ARG A 144 7.47 -5.14 13.27
CA ARG A 144 7.68 -3.88 12.56
C ARG A 144 6.99 -3.87 11.21
N TYR A 145 6.37 -2.73 10.91
CA TYR A 145 5.55 -2.55 9.71
C TYR A 145 5.82 -1.21 9.07
N ILE A 146 5.59 -1.14 7.77
CA ILE A 146 5.53 0.11 7.01
C ILE A 146 4.06 0.32 6.67
N VAL A 147 3.50 1.45 7.05
CA VAL A 147 2.12 1.83 6.73
C VAL A 147 2.14 3.03 5.79
N ALA A 148 1.56 2.84 4.61
CA ALA A 148 1.32 3.89 3.63
C ALA A 148 -0.16 4.27 3.67
N SER A 149 -0.44 5.54 3.96
CA SER A 149 -1.72 6.14 3.63
C SER A 149 -1.68 6.53 2.16
N MET A 150 -2.68 6.06 1.41
CA MET A 150 -2.80 6.17 -0.03
C MET A 150 -4.00 7.04 -0.36
N TYR A 151 -3.91 7.80 -1.45
CA TYR A 151 -5.02 8.59 -1.95
C TYR A 151 -5.00 8.69 -3.47
N ASN A 152 -6.16 8.78 -4.13
CA ASN A 152 -6.26 8.98 -5.58
C ASN A 152 -6.72 10.39 -5.99
N GLY A 153 -6.82 11.32 -5.03
CA GLY A 153 -7.13 12.74 -5.28
C GLY A 153 -8.61 13.07 -5.44
N GLY A 154 -9.51 12.10 -5.32
CA GLY A 154 -10.95 12.37 -5.22
C GLY A 154 -11.36 12.80 -3.80
N ASN A 155 -12.46 13.54 -3.69
CA ASN A 155 -13.07 13.89 -2.40
C ASN A 155 -14.08 12.81 -1.99
N CYS A 156 -13.60 11.61 -1.67
CA CYS A 156 -14.46 10.50 -1.26
C CYS A 156 -13.79 9.56 -0.26
N GLU A 157 -14.58 8.88 0.56
CA GLU A 157 -14.04 7.93 1.54
C GLU A 157 -13.31 6.73 0.91
N GLN A 158 -13.69 6.35 -0.32
CA GLN A 158 -13.01 5.28 -1.07
C GLN A 158 -11.76 5.78 -1.81
N CYS A 159 -11.55 7.10 -1.81
CA CYS A 159 -10.43 7.77 -2.47
C CYS A 159 -9.19 7.75 -1.58
N GLU A 160 -9.34 7.36 -0.31
CA GLU A 160 -8.27 7.20 0.67
C GLU A 160 -8.32 5.77 1.22
N TRP A 161 -7.15 5.16 1.35
CA TRP A 161 -6.98 3.84 1.95
C TRP A 161 -5.59 3.74 2.58
N HIS A 162 -5.33 2.63 3.22
CA HIS A 162 -4.09 2.30 3.89
C HIS A 162 -3.59 0.96 3.38
N GLU A 163 -2.27 0.86 3.29
CA GLU A 163 -1.56 -0.35 2.96
C GLU A 163 -0.49 -0.57 4.02
N ALA A 164 -0.50 -1.76 4.63
CA ALA A 164 0.53 -2.20 5.54
C ALA A 164 1.42 -3.23 4.84
N TYR A 165 2.72 -2.99 4.93
CA TYR A 165 3.76 -3.84 4.43
C TYR A 165 4.56 -4.39 5.62
N ASP A 166 4.99 -5.64 5.53
CA ASP A 166 5.96 -6.17 6.49
C ASP A 166 7.33 -5.48 6.33
N TRP A 167 8.26 -5.74 7.25
CA TRP A 167 9.60 -5.12 7.24
C TRP A 167 10.49 -5.50 6.04
N THR A 168 10.04 -6.45 5.21
CA THR A 168 10.67 -6.78 3.92
C THR A 168 10.06 -6.00 2.75
N GLY A 169 8.93 -5.32 3.00
CA GLY A 169 8.15 -4.54 2.04
C GLY A 169 7.17 -5.37 1.22
N ARG A 170 6.78 -6.55 1.71
CA ARG A 170 5.65 -7.31 1.14
C ARG A 170 4.34 -6.79 1.74
N LEU A 171 3.35 -6.55 0.89
CA LEU A 171 2.01 -6.13 1.31
C LEU A 171 1.35 -7.24 2.15
N VAL A 172 0.94 -6.92 3.37
CA VAL A 172 0.31 -7.86 4.32
C VAL A 172 -1.13 -7.48 4.66
N ALA A 173 -1.50 -6.20 4.53
CA ALA A 173 -2.88 -5.77 4.70
C ALA A 173 -3.20 -4.52 3.87
N SER A 174 -4.46 -4.39 3.47
CA SER A 174 -5.00 -3.21 2.80
C SER A 174 -6.48 -3.08 3.15
N ASP A 175 -6.98 -1.84 3.31
CA ASP A 175 -8.41 -1.52 3.44
C ASP A 175 -8.99 -0.92 2.15
N ARG A 176 -8.24 -0.96 1.03
CA ARG A 176 -8.72 -0.47 -0.28
C ARG A 176 -10.02 -1.14 -0.68
N ASP A 177 -10.09 -2.46 -0.51
CA ASP A 177 -11.35 -3.19 -0.52
C ASP A 177 -11.81 -3.37 0.93
N ARG A 178 -12.71 -2.48 1.38
CA ARG A 178 -13.23 -2.49 2.75
C ARG A 178 -13.91 -3.81 3.13
N SER A 179 -14.36 -4.61 2.15
CA SER A 179 -14.92 -5.94 2.40
C SER A 179 -13.86 -7.00 2.76
N LYS A 180 -12.57 -6.70 2.51
CA LYS A 180 -11.41 -7.56 2.75
C LYS A 180 -10.45 -7.00 3.79
N THR A 181 -10.86 -5.99 4.54
CA THR A 181 -10.00 -5.35 5.54
C THR A 181 -9.59 -6.36 6.61
N ASN A 182 -8.28 -6.49 6.81
CA ASN A 182 -7.69 -7.40 7.79
C ASN A 182 -7.63 -6.72 9.18
N ALA A 183 -7.92 -7.48 10.24
CA ALA A 183 -7.81 -7.02 11.63
C ALA A 183 -6.43 -6.42 11.96
N VAL A 184 -5.36 -6.95 11.35
CA VAL A 184 -3.99 -6.43 11.49
C VAL A 184 -3.90 -4.94 11.14
N LEU A 185 -4.59 -4.49 10.08
CA LEU A 185 -4.53 -3.09 9.68
C LEU A 185 -5.21 -2.18 10.71
N GLY A 186 -6.35 -2.60 11.27
CA GLY A 186 -7.05 -1.84 12.30
C GLY A 186 -6.21 -1.63 13.56
N GLU A 187 -5.45 -2.65 13.97
CA GLU A 187 -4.48 -2.56 15.07
C GLU A 187 -3.36 -1.58 14.73
N LEU A 188 -2.73 -1.72 13.56
CA LEU A 188 -1.65 -0.83 13.12
C LEU A 188 -2.10 0.63 13.01
N LEU A 189 -3.31 0.88 12.51
CA LEU A 189 -3.85 2.23 12.43
C LEU A 189 -4.13 2.80 13.81
N THR A 190 -4.67 1.98 14.73
CA THR A 190 -4.85 2.36 16.13
C THR A 190 -3.50 2.71 16.76
N ASP A 191 -2.49 1.88 16.59
CA ASP A 191 -1.14 2.10 17.11
C ASP A 191 -0.47 3.33 16.50
N SER A 192 -0.74 3.64 15.23
CA SER A 192 -0.24 4.86 14.58
C SER A 192 -0.88 6.14 15.12
N SER A 193 -2.10 6.04 15.66
CA SER A 193 -2.87 7.16 16.21
C SER A 193 -2.58 7.42 17.69
N ARG A 194 -2.08 6.41 18.42
CA ARG A 194 -1.67 6.55 19.81
C ARG A 194 -0.41 7.41 19.88
N HIS A 195 -0.45 8.48 20.69
CA HIS A 195 0.76 9.22 21.04
C HIS A 195 1.68 8.32 21.87
N GLY A 196 2.79 7.82 21.30
CA GLY A 196 3.68 6.89 22.01
C GLY A 196 4.78 6.24 21.16
N SER A 197 5.45 5.25 21.75
CA SER A 197 6.65 4.55 21.24
C SER A 197 6.40 3.61 20.04
N SER A 198 5.16 3.52 19.55
CA SER A 198 4.78 2.66 18.44
C SER A 198 5.21 3.23 17.08
N VAL A 199 5.31 4.56 16.93
CA VAL A 199 5.77 5.18 15.68
C VAL A 199 7.28 5.39 15.72
N ILE A 200 8.01 4.64 14.90
CA ILE A 200 9.46 4.78 14.74
C ILE A 200 9.77 6.05 13.96
N ALA A 201 9.08 6.24 12.83
CA ALA A 201 9.27 7.39 11.94
C ALA A 201 7.99 7.65 11.15
N LYS A 202 7.74 8.91 10.79
CA LYS A 202 6.59 9.32 9.98
C LYS A 202 6.99 10.43 9.02
N LYS A 203 6.43 10.42 7.80
CA LYS A 203 6.62 11.47 6.79
C LYS A 203 5.34 11.72 6.00
N GLU A 204 4.90 12.96 6.01
CA GLU A 204 3.80 13.44 5.16
C GLU A 204 4.35 13.86 3.80
N LEU A 205 3.64 13.48 2.73
CA LEU A 205 4.03 13.68 1.34
C LEU A 205 3.07 14.61 0.59
N VAL A 206 2.29 15.43 1.31
CA VAL A 206 1.33 16.37 0.70
C VAL A 206 2.03 17.33 -0.28
N GLY A 207 3.19 17.88 0.08
CA GLY A 207 4.02 18.74 -0.79
C GLY A 207 4.89 17.98 -1.80
N PHE A 208 4.94 16.65 -1.75
CA PHE A 208 5.75 15.86 -2.69
C PHE A 208 5.20 15.94 -4.13
N TYR A 209 3.89 16.12 -4.25
CA TYR A 209 3.17 16.16 -5.52
C TYR A 209 2.73 17.57 -5.94
N SER A 210 3.16 18.62 -5.24
CA SER A 210 2.90 20.00 -5.64
C SER A 210 3.89 20.45 -6.72
N ALA A 211 3.45 21.37 -7.58
CA ALA A 211 4.34 21.98 -8.58
C ALA A 211 5.38 22.93 -7.93
N THR A 212 5.00 23.55 -6.81
CA THR A 212 5.88 24.40 -6.01
C THR A 212 6.46 23.58 -4.85
N PRO A 213 7.80 23.55 -4.66
CA PRO A 213 8.46 22.87 -3.56
C PRO A 213 8.15 23.51 -2.19
#